data_AF-A0A8C2F801-F1
#
_entry.id   AF-A0A8C2F801-F1
#
_cell.length_a   1.000
_cell.length_b   1.000
_cell.length_c   1.000
_cell.angle_alpha   90.00
_cell.angle_beta   90.00
_cell.angle_gamma   90.00
#
_symmetry.space_group_name_H-M   'P 1'
#
loop_
_entity.id
_entity.type
_entity.pdbx_description
1 polymer ?
#
loop_
_entity_poly.entity_id
_entity_poly.type
_entity_poly.pdbx_seq_one_letter_code
_entity_poly.pdbx_strand_id
1 'polypeptide(L)'
;MGGSGSKTKGVWPFSNSGAGGEAPGEVNEQCLARLRGSKNTTPFVFTRRSSLYFDEDGDLAHEFYEETVVTKNGRKKAKLKRIQKNLIPQGIIKLDHPRIRVDFPVILCEI
;
A
#
# COMPACT_ATOMS: atom_id res chain seq x y z
N MET A 1 50.96 -15.85 13.28
CA MET A 1 49.96 -15.77 12.19
C MET A 1 48.74 -15.03 12.72
N GLY A 2 48.51 -13.80 12.29
CA GLY A 2 47.43 -12.94 12.78
C GLY A 2 46.91 -12.09 11.62
N GLY A 3 45.60 -12.13 11.42
CA GLY A 3 44.93 -11.83 10.16
C GLY A 3 44.76 -10.35 9.80
N SER A 4 44.73 -10.14 8.48
CA SER A 4 44.01 -9.15 7.67
C SER A 4 43.24 -8.03 8.37
N GLY A 5 43.60 -6.78 8.06
CA GLY A 5 42.79 -5.58 8.30
C GLY A 5 42.57 -4.81 7.01
N SER A 6 41.60 -5.23 6.20
CA SER A 6 41.16 -4.49 5.01
C SER A 6 40.36 -3.26 5.44
N LYS A 7 40.87 -2.05 5.16
CA LYS A 7 40.10 -0.80 5.30
C LYS A 7 39.25 -0.61 4.06
N THR A 8 38.06 -1.19 4.03
CA THR A 8 37.05 -0.77 3.06
C THR A 8 36.51 0.60 3.48
N LYS A 9 37.04 1.66 2.87
CA LYS A 9 36.34 2.96 2.90
C LYS A 9 35.07 2.79 2.08
N GLY A 10 33.95 2.53 2.76
CA GLY A 10 32.63 2.56 2.15
C GLY A 10 32.38 3.94 1.58
N VAL A 11 32.34 4.05 0.25
CA VAL A 11 31.96 5.27 -0.45
C VAL A 11 30.45 5.41 -0.29
N TRP A 12 30.03 6.34 0.57
CA TRP A 12 28.67 6.85 0.61
C TRP A 12 28.49 7.84 -0.55
N PRO A 13 27.39 7.79 -1.31
CA PRO A 13 27.23 8.57 -2.54
C PRO A 13 26.86 10.05 -2.29
N PHE A 14 26.90 10.53 -1.04
CA PHE A 14 26.55 11.91 -0.69
C PHE A 14 27.76 12.86 -0.54
N SER A 15 28.98 12.38 -0.77
CA SER A 15 30.17 13.23 -0.65
C SER A 15 30.54 13.85 -2.01
N ASN A 16 30.00 15.04 -2.31
CA ASN A 16 30.58 15.95 -3.29
C ASN A 16 30.89 17.29 -2.62
N SER A 17 32.16 17.50 -2.30
CA SER A 17 32.71 18.83 -2.00
C SER A 17 33.08 19.49 -3.33
N GLY A 18 32.53 20.68 -3.61
CA GLY A 18 32.91 21.51 -4.75
C GLY A 18 32.36 22.91 -4.59
N ALA A 19 33.27 23.86 -4.39
CA ALA A 19 33.00 25.27 -4.14
C ALA A 19 32.53 26.03 -5.39
N GLY A 20 31.67 27.04 -5.17
CA GLY A 20 31.63 28.30 -5.92
C GLY A 20 31.02 28.30 -7.33
N GLY A 21 30.12 29.25 -7.56
CA GLY A 21 29.83 29.77 -8.90
C GLY A 21 28.38 29.63 -9.35
N GLU A 22 27.73 30.76 -9.57
CA GLU A 22 26.37 30.93 -10.06
C GLU A 22 26.15 30.36 -11.47
N ALA A 23 25.02 29.67 -11.69
CA ALA A 23 24.22 29.72 -12.92
C ALA A 23 22.86 29.01 -12.70
N PRO A 24 21.71 29.64 -13.02
CA PRO A 24 20.41 29.02 -12.85
C PRO A 24 20.06 28.18 -14.09
N GLY A 25 19.45 27.02 -13.85
CA GLY A 25 18.66 26.34 -14.88
C GLY A 25 19.29 25.10 -15.48
N GLU A 26 19.39 24.03 -14.71
CA GLU A 26 19.18 22.67 -15.26
C GLU A 26 18.81 21.68 -14.15
N VAL A 27 17.84 22.06 -13.32
CA VAL A 27 17.20 21.08 -12.44
C VAL A 27 16.06 20.48 -13.26
N ASN A 28 16.01 19.14 -13.33
CA ASN A 28 14.81 18.35 -13.65
C ASN A 28 14.77 17.54 -14.98
N GLU A 29 15.89 17.11 -15.55
CA GLU A 29 15.85 16.00 -16.54
C GLU A 29 16.34 14.66 -15.96
N GLN A 30 17.27 14.67 -15.00
CA GLN A 30 17.81 13.44 -14.41
C GLN A 30 16.82 12.72 -13.48
N CYS A 31 15.90 13.44 -12.84
CA CYS A 31 14.80 12.84 -12.07
C CYS A 31 13.78 12.14 -12.98
N LEU A 32 13.52 12.69 -14.16
CA LEU A 32 12.58 12.13 -15.14
C LEU A 32 13.15 10.90 -15.85
N ALA A 33 14.49 10.82 -16.02
CA ALA A 33 15.13 9.73 -16.75
C ALA A 33 15.08 8.36 -16.06
N ARG A 34 14.99 8.30 -14.72
CA ARG A 34 14.84 7.04 -13.97
C ARG A 34 13.42 6.46 -14.03
N LEU A 35 12.45 7.24 -14.52
CA LEU A 35 11.05 6.86 -14.67
C LEU A 35 10.76 6.15 -16.01
N ARG A 36 11.77 5.65 -16.72
CA ARG A 36 11.56 4.95 -18.00
C ARG A 36 10.99 3.52 -17.83
N GLY A 37 10.75 3.06 -16.61
CA GLY A 37 10.15 1.76 -16.30
C GLY A 37 8.63 1.75 -16.11
N SER A 38 7.97 2.91 -15.90
CA SER A 38 6.54 2.98 -15.54
C SER A 38 5.69 3.80 -16.52
N LYS A 39 6.08 3.80 -17.80
CA LYS A 39 5.61 4.72 -18.87
C LYS A 39 4.10 4.76 -19.18
N ASN A 40 3.26 4.00 -18.49
CA ASN A 40 1.80 3.98 -18.68
C ASN A 40 0.99 4.12 -17.38
N THR A 41 1.67 4.24 -16.24
CA THR A 41 1.20 4.38 -14.85
C THR A 41 0.92 5.79 -14.29
N THR A 42 -0.31 6.31 -14.20
CA THR A 42 -0.55 7.52 -13.36
C THR A 42 -0.14 7.25 -11.91
N PRO A 43 0.60 8.15 -11.23
CA PRO A 43 1.04 7.94 -9.85
C PRO A 43 -0.14 7.90 -8.87
N PHE A 44 -1.31 8.40 -9.27
CA PHE A 44 -2.51 8.40 -8.46
C PHE A 44 -3.40 7.17 -8.73
N VAL A 45 -3.91 6.60 -7.64
CA VAL A 45 -4.89 5.52 -7.57
C VAL A 45 -6.19 6.11 -7.05
N PHE A 46 -7.22 6.08 -7.90
CA PHE A 46 -8.57 6.55 -7.56
C PHE A 46 -9.51 5.41 -7.15
N THR A 47 -9.08 4.16 -7.31
CA THR A 47 -9.92 2.99 -7.05
C THR A 47 -9.17 1.95 -6.24
N ARG A 48 -9.83 1.38 -5.23
CA ARG A 48 -9.28 0.29 -4.40
C ARG A 48 -10.19 -0.93 -4.47
N ARG A 49 -9.62 -2.13 -4.41
CA ARG A 49 -10.39 -3.36 -4.17
C ARG A 49 -10.78 -3.44 -2.69
N SER A 50 -12.09 -3.45 -2.42
CA SER A 50 -12.62 -3.58 -1.06
C SER A 50 -12.59 -5.02 -0.57
N SER A 51 -12.46 -5.19 0.75
CA SER A 51 -12.61 -6.46 1.46
C SER A 51 -13.96 -6.56 2.18
N LEU A 52 -14.89 -5.64 1.92
CA LEU A 52 -16.24 -5.65 2.46
C LEU A 52 -17.20 -6.44 1.57
N TYR A 53 -18.24 -6.97 2.19
CA TYR A 53 -19.32 -7.70 1.56
C TYR A 53 -20.66 -7.16 2.05
N PHE A 54 -21.66 -7.23 1.18
CA PHE A 54 -23.06 -7.05 1.53
C PHE A 54 -23.69 -8.40 1.88
N ASP A 55 -24.48 -8.46 2.93
CA ASP A 55 -25.35 -9.61 3.20
C ASP A 55 -26.74 -9.46 2.57
N GLU A 56 -27.66 -10.37 2.90
CA GLU A 56 -29.03 -10.37 2.37
C GLU A 56 -29.86 -9.17 2.86
N ASP A 57 -29.50 -8.61 4.03
CA ASP A 57 -30.16 -7.46 4.64
C ASP A 57 -29.57 -6.11 4.18
N GLY A 58 -28.46 -6.16 3.44
CA GLY A 58 -27.78 -4.98 2.89
C GLY A 58 -26.76 -4.35 3.83
N ASP A 59 -26.43 -5.03 4.94
CA ASP A 59 -25.37 -4.61 5.83
C ASP A 59 -24.00 -4.79 5.17
N LEU A 60 -23.05 -3.90 5.47
CA LEU A 60 -21.72 -3.90 4.87
C LEU A 60 -20.66 -4.21 5.92
N ALA A 61 -20.04 -5.39 5.84
CA ALA A 61 -19.03 -5.82 6.81
C ALA A 61 -17.89 -6.62 6.15
N HIS A 62 -16.78 -6.79 6.87
CA HIS A 62 -15.70 -7.67 6.43
C HIS A 62 -16.06 -9.15 6.62
N GLU A 63 -16.86 -9.44 7.65
CA GLU A 63 -17.24 -10.79 8.02
C GLU A 63 -18.64 -10.78 8.62
N PHE A 64 -19.45 -11.78 8.27
CA PHE A 64 -20.79 -11.96 8.83
C PHE A 64 -20.85 -13.24 9.65
N TYR A 65 -21.61 -13.18 10.73
CA TYR A 65 -21.82 -14.30 11.64
C TYR A 65 -23.31 -14.48 11.87
N GLU A 66 -23.79 -15.71 11.70
CA GLU A 66 -25.17 -16.08 11.96
C GLU A 66 -25.25 -16.84 13.28
N GLU A 67 -26.27 -16.55 14.08
CA GLU A 67 -26.56 -17.30 15.29
C GLU A 67 -27.18 -18.65 14.95
N THR A 68 -26.51 -19.73 15.35
CA THR A 68 -27.01 -21.09 15.22
C THR A 68 -27.32 -21.64 16.61
N VAL A 69 -28.54 -22.13 16.81
CA VAL A 69 -28.91 -22.78 18.08
C VAL A 69 -28.41 -24.22 18.04
N VAL A 70 -27.35 -24.50 18.79
CA VAL A 70 -26.82 -25.86 18.91
C VAL A 70 -27.39 -26.49 20.18
N THR A 71 -28.16 -27.57 20.03
CA THR A 71 -28.60 -28.39 21.16
C THR A 71 -27.49 -29.36 21.55
N LYS A 72 -26.91 -29.19 22.74
CA LYS A 72 -26.05 -30.21 23.34
C LYS A 72 -26.64 -30.61 24.69
N ASN A 73 -26.91 -31.90 24.86
CA ASN A 73 -27.45 -32.50 26.08
C ASN A 73 -28.76 -31.85 26.57
N GLY A 74 -29.72 -31.64 25.66
CA GLY A 74 -31.02 -31.04 25.99
C GLY A 74 -30.99 -29.53 26.32
N ARG A 75 -29.81 -28.93 26.46
CA ARG A 75 -29.64 -27.49 26.69
C ARG A 75 -29.37 -26.80 25.37
N LYS A 76 -30.25 -25.86 25.00
CA LYS A 76 -30.05 -24.99 23.84
C LYS A 76 -28.95 -24.00 24.16
N LYS A 77 -27.90 -23.96 23.34
CA LYS A 77 -26.86 -22.93 23.39
C LYS A 77 -26.79 -22.23 22.04
N ALA A 78 -26.86 -20.91 22.09
CA ALA A 78 -26.54 -20.05 20.97
C ALA A 78 -25.06 -20.18 20.63
N LYS A 79 -24.74 -20.33 19.35
CA LYS A 79 -23.37 -20.25 18.85
C LYS A 79 -23.35 -19.46 17.55
N LEU A 80 -22.48 -18.46 17.50
CA LEU A 80 -22.22 -17.73 16.26
C LEU A 80 -21.36 -18.58 15.32
N LYS A 81 -21.78 -18.65 14.06
CA LYS A 81 -21.06 -19.32 12.98
C LYS A 81 -20.78 -18.31 11.88
N ARG A 82 -19.52 -18.24 11.45
CA ARG A 82 -19.15 -17.40 10.31
C ARG A 82 -19.85 -17.89 9.04
N ILE A 83 -20.47 -16.96 8.33
CA ILE A 83 -21.05 -17.22 7.00
C ILE A 83 -20.14 -16.62 5.93
N GLN A 84 -20.03 -17.36 4.81
CA GLN A 84 -19.32 -16.95 3.60
C GLN A 84 -20.18 -17.18 2.34
N LYS A 85 -21.40 -17.70 2.53
CA LYS A 85 -22.36 -17.96 1.47
C LYS A 85 -23.30 -16.76 1.35
N ASN A 86 -23.82 -16.53 0.16
CA ASN A 86 -24.79 -15.46 -0.15
C ASN A 86 -24.29 -14.03 0.13
N LEU A 87 -22.98 -13.85 0.32
CA LEU A 87 -22.38 -12.53 0.49
C LEU A 87 -21.97 -11.95 -0.86
N ILE A 88 -22.39 -10.71 -1.14
CA ILE A 88 -22.06 -10.01 -2.38
C ILE A 88 -20.82 -9.14 -2.12
N PRO A 89 -19.70 -9.35 -2.83
CA PRO A 89 -18.51 -8.52 -2.61
C PRO A 89 -18.78 -7.08 -3.06
N GLN A 90 -18.36 -6.10 -2.25
CA GLN A 90 -18.48 -4.67 -2.61
C GLN A 90 -17.68 -4.32 -3.88
N GLY A 91 -16.61 -5.08 -4.16
CA GLY A 91 -15.83 -4.94 -5.40
C GLY A 91 -14.86 -3.77 -5.39
N ILE A 92 -14.84 -2.99 -6.48
CA ILE A 92 -13.93 -1.86 -6.66
C ILE A 92 -14.62 -0.59 -6.14
N ILE A 93 -14.05 0.02 -5.10
CA ILE A 93 -14.54 1.27 -4.52
C ILE A 93 -13.75 2.45 -5.08
N LYS A 94 -14.44 3.55 -5.37
CA LYS A 94 -13.80 4.83 -5.64
C LYS A 94 -13.31 5.44 -4.33
N LEU A 95 -12.08 5.91 -4.33
CA LEU A 95 -11.49 6.62 -3.21
C LEU A 95 -11.87 8.09 -3.32
N ASP A 96 -12.27 8.68 -2.20
CA ASP A 96 -12.58 10.11 -2.11
C ASP A 96 -11.31 10.95 -2.37
N HIS A 97 -10.18 10.49 -1.82
CA HIS A 97 -8.87 11.10 -2.01
C HIS A 97 -7.95 10.15 -2.78
N PRO A 98 -7.26 10.61 -3.83
CA PRO A 98 -6.33 9.78 -4.59
C PRO A 98 -5.16 9.32 -3.70
N ARG A 99 -4.76 8.07 -3.86
CA ARG A 99 -3.59 7.49 -3.17
C ARG A 99 -2.41 7.34 -4.12
N ILE A 100 -1.20 7.43 -3.60
CA ILE A 100 0.01 7.26 -4.40
C ILE A 100 0.24 5.76 -4.68
N ARG A 101 0.62 5.43 -5.91
CA ARG A 101 1.05 4.09 -6.31
C ARG A 101 2.36 3.71 -5.62
N VAL A 102 2.41 2.48 -5.10
CA VAL A 102 3.58 1.96 -4.35
C VAL A 102 4.83 1.91 -5.23
N ASP A 103 4.69 1.67 -6.52
CA ASP A 103 5.82 1.52 -7.46
C ASP A 103 6.35 2.86 -8.00
N PHE A 104 5.72 3.98 -7.64
CA PHE A 104 6.10 5.30 -8.10
C PHE A 104 6.84 6.06 -6.99
N PRO A 105 8.17 6.23 -7.08
CA PRO A 105 8.89 7.04 -6.10
C PRO A 105 8.46 8.50 -6.24
N VAL A 106 7.80 9.05 -5.21
CA VAL A 106 7.34 10.45 -5.14
C VAL A 106 8.08 11.15 -4.00
N ILE A 107 8.57 12.37 -4.27
CA ILE A 107 9.10 13.29 -3.24
C ILE A 107 7.99 14.32 -2.97
N LEU A 108 7.57 14.42 -1.72
CA LEU A 108 6.59 15.43 -1.28
C LEU A 108 7.37 16.65 -0.74
N CYS A 109 7.14 17.81 -1.32
CA CYS A 109 7.68 19.08 -0.83
C CYS A 109 6.56 19.86 -0.14
N GLU A 110 6.81 20.32 1.08
CA GLU A 110 6.01 21.34 1.75
C GLU A 110 6.45 22.72 1.23
N ILE A 111 5.50 23.66 1.11
CA ILE A 111 5.75 25.05 0.67
C ILE A 111 5.91 25.93 1.90
#